data_AF-Q8K2P2-F1
#
_entry.id   AF-Q8K2P2-F1
#
_cell.length_a   1.000
_cell.length_b   1.000
_cell.length_c   1.000
_cell.angle_alpha   90.00
_cell.angle_beta   90.00
_cell.angle_gamma   90.00
#
_symmetry.space_group_name_H-M   'P 1'
#
loop_
_entity.id
_entity.type
_entity.pdbx_description
1 polymer ?
#
loop_
_entity_poly.entity_id
_entity_poly.type
_entity_poly.pdbx_seq_one_letter_code
_entity_poly.pdbx_strand_id
1 'polypeptide(L)'
;MSRSRHVGKIRKRLEDVKNQWTRPARADFSDNESARLATDALLDGGPEAYWRALSQEGEVDFLSSAEAQYIQAQAKEPPDAPDSAGGAESGPRGLDSCSLQSGTYFPVASEGSEPALLHTWTLAEKPYLKEKSSATIYFQMDKHNNIRDLVRRCISRASQVLAILMDVFTDVEILCDILEAANKRGVFVCVLLDQGGVKLFQEMCDKVQISDIHLKNISIRSVEGEVYCAKSGRKFAGQIQEKFIISDWRFVLSGSYSFSWLCGHVHRNILSKFTGQAVELFDEEFRRLYASSKPLMGLKSPRLVAPFQPNKGPEAPNGRLSGTSDSASDRTSSNPFSSLSTGSNAHNQSLSTSSGPSSPLAPIPPTVPRLQPYHSTRRAVAPQPLLVPMRPHEGAPAPYSSLMAYRPTRLQLQQLGLVPRVTHPWRPFLQALPHF
;
A
#
# COMPACT_ATOMS: atom_id res chain seq x y z
N MET A 1 -20.51 35.07 -35.93
CA MET A 1 -20.41 35.20 -34.46
C MET A 1 -19.28 34.30 -33.97
N SER A 2 -18.17 34.87 -33.51
CA SER A 2 -17.02 34.11 -32.98
C SER A 2 -17.39 33.55 -31.60
N ARG A 3 -17.68 32.25 -31.50
CA ARG A 3 -17.74 31.59 -30.19
C ARG A 3 -16.35 31.70 -29.57
N SER A 4 -16.24 32.33 -28.40
CA SER A 4 -15.03 32.27 -27.58
C SER A 4 -14.65 30.80 -27.43
N ARG A 5 -13.47 30.41 -27.92
CA ARG A 5 -12.99 29.02 -27.80
C ARG A 5 -12.99 28.66 -26.32
N HIS A 6 -13.56 27.50 -25.99
CA HIS A 6 -13.41 26.95 -24.65
C HIS A 6 -11.91 26.71 -24.40
N VAL A 7 -11.43 27.05 -23.21
CA VAL A 7 -10.03 26.86 -22.82
C VAL A 7 -10.04 25.93 -21.61
N GLY A 8 -9.39 24.78 -21.77
CA GLY A 8 -9.28 23.76 -20.73
C GLY A 8 -8.58 24.30 -19.48
N LYS A 9 -8.86 23.66 -18.34
CA LYS A 9 -8.40 24.13 -17.03
C LYS A 9 -6.87 24.09 -16.92
N ILE A 10 -6.22 23.04 -17.43
CA ILE A 10 -4.75 22.91 -17.39
C ILE A 10 -4.12 23.91 -18.37
N ARG A 11 -4.67 24.04 -19.59
CA ARG A 11 -4.21 25.06 -20.55
C ARG A 11 -4.24 26.46 -19.96
N LYS A 12 -5.36 26.86 -19.36
CA LYS A 12 -5.50 28.17 -18.71
C LYS A 12 -4.45 28.38 -17.63
N ARG A 13 -4.28 27.40 -16.73
CA ARG A 13 -3.25 27.47 -15.69
C ARG A 13 -1.83 27.56 -16.27
N LEU A 14 -1.55 26.83 -17.35
CA LEU A 14 -0.25 26.86 -18.03
C LEU A 14 0.03 28.23 -18.66
N GLU A 15 -0.98 28.85 -19.28
CA GLU A 15 -0.88 30.21 -19.85
C GLU A 15 -0.65 31.25 -18.74
N ASP A 16 -1.39 31.15 -17.63
CA ASP A 16 -1.21 32.03 -16.46
C ASP A 16 0.21 31.91 -15.87
N VAL A 17 0.76 30.70 -15.76
CA VAL A 17 2.12 30.48 -15.23
C VAL A 17 3.22 30.97 -16.19
N LYS A 18 2.99 30.90 -17.50
CA LYS A 18 3.93 31.44 -18.51
C LYS A 18 3.98 32.97 -18.50
N ASN A 19 2.88 33.61 -18.09
CA ASN A 19 2.77 35.05 -17.98
C ASN A 19 3.35 35.54 -16.65
N GLN A 20 4.59 36.05 -16.67
CA GLN A 20 5.29 36.54 -15.47
C GLN A 20 4.55 37.65 -14.70
N TRP A 21 3.62 38.33 -15.34
CA TRP A 21 2.82 39.42 -14.77
C TRP A 21 1.53 38.94 -14.08
N THR A 22 1.16 37.67 -14.26
CA THR A 22 -0.04 37.10 -13.66
C THR A 22 0.22 36.78 -12.19
N ARG A 23 -0.65 37.25 -11.31
CA ARG A 23 -0.55 36.94 -9.87
C ARG A 23 -0.80 35.44 -9.64
N PRO A 24 -0.06 34.78 -8.72
CA PRO A 24 -0.34 33.40 -8.34
C PRO A 24 -1.80 33.23 -7.91
N ALA A 25 -2.55 32.43 -8.66
CA ALA A 25 -3.91 32.06 -8.27
C ALA A 25 -3.88 31.13 -7.05
N ARG A 26 -4.98 31.11 -6.27
CA ARG A 26 -5.17 30.07 -5.24
C ARG A 26 -5.21 28.71 -5.93
N ALA A 27 -4.63 27.70 -5.28
CA ALA A 27 -4.67 26.33 -5.78
C ALA A 27 -6.14 25.87 -5.89
N ASP A 28 -6.55 25.55 -7.12
CA ASP A 28 -7.89 25.05 -7.42
C ASP A 28 -7.85 23.52 -7.51
N PHE A 29 -8.46 22.87 -6.53
CA PHE A 29 -8.56 21.41 -6.40
C PHE A 29 -9.90 20.86 -6.91
N SER A 30 -10.72 21.66 -7.59
CA SER A 30 -11.95 21.17 -8.22
C SER A 30 -11.67 20.23 -9.40
N ASP A 31 -12.66 19.44 -9.78
CA ASP A 31 -12.55 18.48 -10.87
C ASP A 31 -12.29 19.16 -12.22
N ASN A 32 -11.56 18.47 -13.10
CA ASN A 32 -11.31 18.94 -14.47
C ASN A 32 -12.20 18.17 -15.45
N GLU A 33 -13.33 18.78 -15.82
CA GLU A 33 -14.30 18.18 -16.74
C GLU A 33 -13.70 17.94 -18.14
N SER A 34 -12.85 18.85 -18.64
CA SER A 34 -12.20 18.66 -19.95
C SER A 34 -11.24 17.47 -19.97
N ALA A 35 -10.53 17.22 -18.85
CA ALA A 35 -9.69 16.03 -18.70
C ALA A 35 -10.52 14.75 -18.57
N ARG A 36 -11.68 14.81 -17.89
CA ARG A 36 -12.62 13.68 -17.79
C ARG A 36 -13.17 13.31 -19.17
N LEU A 37 -13.62 14.29 -19.94
CA LEU A 37 -14.15 14.09 -21.31
C LEU A 37 -13.08 13.53 -22.26
N ALA A 38 -11.84 14.02 -22.17
CA ALA A 38 -10.75 13.48 -22.96
C ALA A 38 -10.44 12.03 -22.57
N THR A 39 -10.39 11.71 -21.27
CA THR A 39 -10.18 10.34 -20.79
C THR A 39 -11.33 9.40 -21.22
N ASP A 40 -12.58 9.84 -21.16
CA ASP A 40 -13.73 9.09 -21.70
C ASP A 40 -13.54 8.81 -23.20
N ALA A 41 -13.18 9.83 -23.99
CA ALA A 41 -12.96 9.68 -25.42
C ALA A 41 -11.80 8.72 -25.73
N LEU A 42 -10.73 8.74 -24.93
CA LEU A 42 -9.63 7.79 -25.05
C LEU A 42 -10.10 6.36 -24.81
N LEU A 43 -10.89 6.14 -23.76
CA LEU A 43 -11.40 4.82 -23.39
C LEU A 43 -12.41 4.28 -24.41
N ASP A 44 -13.16 5.17 -25.06
CA ASP A 44 -14.23 4.81 -25.99
C ASP A 44 -13.81 4.68 -27.44
N GLY A 45 -12.88 5.51 -27.89
CA GLY A 45 -12.55 5.65 -29.31
C GLY A 45 -11.05 5.73 -29.59
N GLY A 46 -10.20 5.45 -28.59
CA GLY A 46 -8.75 5.40 -28.79
C GLY A 46 -8.09 6.77 -28.93
N PRO A 47 -6.83 6.80 -29.41
CA PRO A 47 -6.01 8.01 -29.43
C PRO A 47 -6.62 9.13 -30.28
N GLU A 48 -7.21 8.82 -31.45
CA GLU A 48 -7.77 9.84 -32.33
C GLU A 48 -8.97 10.55 -31.69
N ALA A 49 -9.80 9.80 -30.94
CA ALA A 49 -10.90 10.35 -30.17
C ALA A 49 -10.39 11.24 -29.03
N TYR A 50 -9.34 10.82 -28.33
CA TYR A 50 -8.66 11.63 -27.32
C TYR A 50 -8.18 12.98 -27.88
N TRP A 51 -7.44 12.97 -28.99
CA TRP A 51 -6.93 14.20 -29.62
C TRP A 51 -8.04 15.15 -30.08
N ARG A 52 -9.14 14.58 -30.61
CA ARG A 52 -10.31 15.35 -31.01
C ARG A 52 -10.96 16.02 -29.80
N ALA A 53 -11.15 15.29 -28.70
CA ALA A 53 -11.72 15.82 -27.46
C ALA A 53 -10.84 16.94 -26.87
N LEU A 54 -9.52 16.74 -26.80
CA LEU A 54 -8.59 17.78 -26.36
C LEU A 54 -8.70 19.06 -27.20
N SER A 55 -8.79 18.91 -28.52
CA SER A 55 -8.92 20.04 -29.45
C SER A 55 -10.25 20.78 -29.28
N GLN A 56 -11.34 20.05 -29.05
CA GLN A 56 -12.68 20.61 -28.84
C GLN A 56 -12.79 21.35 -27.51
N GLU A 57 -12.26 20.76 -26.44
CA GLU A 57 -12.27 21.34 -25.09
C GLU A 57 -11.15 22.38 -24.87
N GLY A 58 -10.26 22.55 -25.84
CA GLY A 58 -9.12 23.46 -25.73
C GLY A 58 -8.18 23.09 -24.58
N GLU A 59 -8.04 21.80 -24.27
CA GLU A 59 -7.17 21.32 -23.20
C GLU A 59 -5.77 20.97 -23.74
N VAL A 60 -4.79 20.79 -22.86
CA VAL A 60 -3.47 20.26 -23.23
C VAL A 60 -3.45 18.74 -23.19
N ASP A 61 -2.54 18.13 -23.94
CA ASP A 61 -2.21 16.72 -23.72
C ASP A 61 -1.59 16.55 -22.34
N PHE A 62 -2.27 15.77 -21.50
CA PHE A 62 -1.91 15.60 -20.09
C PHE A 62 -1.61 14.15 -19.73
N LEU A 63 -1.90 13.19 -20.61
CA LEU A 63 -1.60 11.78 -20.38
C LEU A 63 -0.25 11.45 -21.01
N SER A 64 0.64 10.82 -20.25
CA SER A 64 1.84 10.22 -20.82
C SER A 64 1.47 9.06 -21.75
N SER A 65 2.38 8.72 -22.67
CA SER A 65 2.18 7.57 -23.56
C SER A 65 1.96 6.26 -22.79
N ALA A 66 2.62 6.10 -21.63
CA ALA A 66 2.47 4.93 -20.78
C ALA A 66 1.07 4.85 -20.14
N GLU A 67 0.53 5.98 -19.67
CA GLU A 67 -0.82 6.03 -19.10
C GLU A 67 -1.88 5.78 -20.17
N ALA A 68 -1.73 6.38 -21.36
CA ALA A 68 -2.67 6.18 -22.45
C ALA A 68 -2.70 4.71 -22.91
N GLN A 69 -1.53 4.08 -23.04
CA GLN A 69 -1.41 2.66 -23.35
C GLN A 69 -2.01 1.78 -22.26
N TYR A 70 -1.78 2.11 -20.98
CA TYR A 70 -2.37 1.37 -19.86
C TYR A 70 -3.90 1.40 -19.88
N ILE A 71 -4.49 2.60 -20.04
CA ILE A 71 -5.95 2.78 -20.09
C ILE A 71 -6.56 1.93 -21.20
N GLN A 72 -5.96 1.98 -22.40
CA GLN A 72 -6.43 1.20 -23.54
C GLN A 72 -6.28 -0.31 -23.33
N ALA A 73 -5.14 -0.75 -22.80
CA ALA A 73 -4.89 -2.16 -22.54
C ALA A 73 -5.81 -2.77 -21.46
N GLN A 74 -6.30 -1.94 -20.53
CA GLN A 74 -7.18 -2.37 -19.43
C GLN A 74 -8.67 -2.09 -19.69
N ALA A 75 -9.01 -1.56 -20.87
CA ALA A 75 -10.39 -1.27 -21.24
C ALA A 75 -11.22 -2.56 -21.30
N LYS A 76 -12.27 -2.62 -20.48
CA LYS A 76 -13.28 -3.69 -20.47
C LYS A 76 -14.57 -3.13 -21.04
N GLU A 77 -15.16 -3.87 -21.98
CA GLU A 77 -16.45 -3.55 -22.56
C GLU A 77 -17.56 -3.73 -21.50
N PRO A 78 -18.67 -2.97 -21.56
CA PRO A 78 -19.82 -3.25 -20.73
C PRO A 78 -20.26 -4.70 -20.96
N PRO A 79 -20.67 -5.44 -19.92
CA PRO A 79 -21.32 -6.73 -20.15
C PRO A 79 -22.53 -6.49 -21.06
N ASP A 80 -22.53 -7.09 -22.25
CA ASP A 80 -23.72 -7.10 -23.10
C ASP A 80 -24.88 -7.64 -22.27
N ALA A 81 -26.02 -6.95 -22.30
CA ALA A 81 -27.24 -7.47 -21.70
C ALA A 81 -27.48 -8.87 -22.26
N PRO A 82 -27.89 -9.87 -21.44
CA PRO A 82 -28.10 -11.21 -21.94
C PRO A 82 -29.10 -11.14 -23.08
N ASP A 83 -28.67 -11.53 -24.28
CA ASP A 83 -29.52 -11.61 -25.46
C ASP A 83 -30.77 -12.41 -25.10
N SER A 84 -31.93 -11.75 -25.16
CA SER A 84 -33.23 -12.41 -25.19
C SER A 84 -33.37 -13.17 -26.52
N ALA A 85 -32.62 -14.25 -26.68
CA ALA A 85 -32.85 -15.26 -27.70
C ALA A 85 -33.94 -16.21 -27.19
N GLY A 86 -35.21 -15.85 -27.41
CA GLY A 86 -36.34 -16.71 -27.06
C GLY A 86 -37.67 -16.18 -27.55
N GLY A 87 -38.14 -16.72 -28.67
CA GLY A 87 -39.57 -16.73 -29.03
C GLY A 87 -40.01 -15.66 -30.02
N ALA A 88 -39.86 -15.97 -31.31
CA ALA A 88 -40.76 -15.47 -32.33
C ALA A 88 -42.19 -15.91 -31.99
N GLU A 89 -43.17 -15.00 -31.99
CA GLU A 89 -44.59 -15.21 -32.33
C GLU A 89 -45.28 -13.82 -32.29
N SER A 90 -45.43 -13.24 -33.49
CA SER A 90 -46.48 -12.33 -33.97
C SER A 90 -47.41 -11.59 -32.97
N GLY A 91 -47.39 -10.25 -33.03
CA GLY A 91 -48.55 -9.43 -32.66
C GLY A 91 -48.27 -7.91 -32.73
N PRO A 92 -48.93 -7.13 -33.60
CA PRO A 92 -48.73 -5.68 -33.68
C PRO A 92 -49.74 -4.91 -32.82
N ARG A 93 -49.36 -3.69 -32.44
CA ARG A 93 -50.14 -2.58 -31.85
C ARG A 93 -50.13 -2.45 -30.33
N GLY A 94 -49.68 -1.28 -29.88
CA GLY A 94 -49.84 -0.81 -28.50
C GLY A 94 -48.80 0.24 -28.15
N LEU A 95 -48.95 1.45 -28.72
CA LEU A 95 -48.39 2.67 -28.14
C LEU A 95 -48.94 2.75 -26.70
N ASP A 96 -48.09 2.92 -25.68
CA ASP A 96 -48.37 3.82 -24.55
C ASP A 96 -47.21 3.85 -23.54
N SER A 97 -46.60 5.03 -23.50
CA SER A 97 -46.44 5.84 -22.29
C SER A 97 -45.51 5.40 -21.14
N CYS A 98 -44.82 6.43 -20.65
CA CYS A 98 -44.25 6.56 -19.31
C CYS A 98 -42.81 6.08 -19.10
N SER A 99 -41.90 6.94 -19.57
CA SER A 99 -40.92 7.60 -18.70
C SER A 99 -41.15 7.36 -17.19
N LEU A 100 -40.33 6.50 -16.59
CA LEU A 100 -40.16 6.49 -15.13
C LEU A 100 -38.81 7.11 -14.81
N GLN A 101 -38.86 8.39 -14.42
CA GLN A 101 -37.78 9.07 -13.72
C GLN A 101 -37.39 8.22 -12.50
N SER A 102 -36.20 7.63 -12.53
CA SER A 102 -35.67 6.87 -11.39
C SER A 102 -35.21 7.86 -10.31
N GLY A 103 -36.17 8.28 -9.49
CA GLY A 103 -35.96 9.03 -8.26
C GLY A 103 -35.45 8.11 -7.15
N THR A 104 -34.34 8.50 -6.54
CA THR A 104 -33.77 8.00 -5.27
C THR A 104 -33.37 6.52 -5.20
N TYR A 105 -32.10 6.26 -5.52
CA TYR A 105 -31.36 5.05 -5.16
C TYR A 105 -31.05 5.06 -3.65
N PHE A 106 -31.61 4.11 -2.91
CA PHE A 106 -31.29 3.82 -1.52
C PHE A 106 -30.69 2.39 -1.44
N PRO A 107 -29.37 2.20 -1.32
CA PRO A 107 -28.80 0.87 -1.17
C PRO A 107 -28.91 0.40 0.28
N VAL A 108 -30.13 0.14 0.75
CA VAL A 108 -30.38 -0.53 2.04
C VAL A 108 -30.39 -2.04 1.79
N ALA A 109 -29.25 -2.63 1.38
CA ALA A 109 -29.09 -4.11 1.31
C ALA A 109 -27.71 -4.64 0.87
N SER A 110 -26.70 -3.81 0.53
CA SER A 110 -25.39 -4.36 0.11
C SER A 110 -24.46 -4.58 1.31
N GLU A 111 -24.93 -5.33 2.31
CA GLU A 111 -24.04 -5.97 3.28
C GLU A 111 -23.52 -7.27 2.65
N GLY A 112 -22.46 -7.17 1.86
CA GLY A 112 -21.69 -8.35 1.50
C GLY A 112 -21.11 -8.96 2.77
N SER A 113 -21.43 -10.22 3.07
CA SER A 113 -20.87 -10.94 4.21
C SER A 113 -19.36 -10.82 4.20
N GLU A 114 -18.78 -10.12 5.19
CA GLU A 114 -17.34 -9.98 5.32
C GLU A 114 -16.76 -11.41 5.37
N PRO A 115 -15.81 -11.79 4.48
CA PRO A 115 -15.34 -13.16 4.44
C PRO A 115 -14.79 -13.48 5.83
N ALA A 116 -15.34 -14.55 6.46
CA ALA A 116 -15.27 -14.89 7.90
C ALA A 116 -13.85 -15.03 8.53
N LEU A 117 -12.82 -14.67 7.80
CA LEU A 117 -11.43 -15.04 7.97
C LEU A 117 -10.66 -14.09 8.89
N LEU A 118 -11.18 -12.88 9.11
CA LEU A 118 -10.62 -11.93 10.08
C LEU A 118 -11.19 -12.10 11.49
N HIS A 119 -12.33 -12.77 11.65
CA HIS A 119 -12.99 -12.93 12.95
C HIS A 119 -12.23 -13.85 13.93
N THR A 120 -11.24 -14.63 13.46
CA THR A 120 -10.32 -15.35 14.35
C THR A 120 -9.42 -14.45 15.19
N TRP A 121 -9.22 -13.20 14.76
CA TRP A 121 -8.36 -12.25 15.45
C TRP A 121 -9.26 -11.20 16.08
N THR A 122 -10.02 -11.65 17.08
CA THR A 122 -10.88 -10.77 17.88
C THR A 122 -10.08 -9.54 18.30
N LEU A 123 -10.69 -8.36 18.12
CA LEU A 123 -10.12 -7.02 18.33
C LEU A 123 -9.44 -6.83 19.71
N ALA A 124 -9.68 -7.74 20.65
CA ALA A 124 -9.29 -7.65 22.04
C ALA A 124 -7.81 -7.95 22.34
N GLU A 125 -7.02 -8.53 21.42
CA GLU A 125 -5.64 -8.94 21.74
C GLU A 125 -4.57 -8.62 20.67
N LYS A 126 -4.79 -7.65 19.77
CA LYS A 126 -3.74 -7.28 18.80
C LYS A 126 -2.53 -6.66 19.52
N PRO A 127 -1.30 -7.23 19.38
CA PRO A 127 -0.12 -6.78 20.13
C PRO A 127 0.22 -5.29 19.94
N TYR A 128 0.04 -4.77 18.73
CA TYR A 128 0.35 -3.39 18.40
C TYR A 128 -0.45 -2.35 19.21
N LEU A 129 -1.63 -2.71 19.74
CA LEU A 129 -2.46 -1.78 20.54
C LEU A 129 -1.81 -1.43 21.88
N LYS A 130 -0.91 -2.29 22.39
CA LYS A 130 -0.21 -2.12 23.69
C LYS A 130 1.18 -1.53 23.55
N GLU A 131 1.74 -1.52 22.35
CA GLU A 131 3.11 -1.08 22.08
C GLU A 131 3.17 0.42 21.70
N LYS A 132 4.28 1.07 22.07
CA LYS A 132 4.52 2.47 21.69
C LYS A 132 4.71 2.58 20.17
N SER A 133 4.02 3.54 19.57
CA SER A 133 4.16 3.83 18.14
C SER A 133 5.57 4.32 17.81
N SER A 134 6.20 3.70 16.81
CA SER A 134 7.48 4.14 16.27
C SER A 134 7.52 3.98 14.76
N ALA A 135 8.29 4.85 14.10
CA ALA A 135 8.56 4.79 12.67
C ALA A 135 10.07 4.84 12.46
N THR A 136 10.62 3.92 11.67
CA THR A 136 12.04 3.87 11.31
C THR A 136 12.19 3.72 9.82
N ILE A 137 12.98 4.58 9.19
CA ILE A 137 13.20 4.59 7.74
C ILE A 137 14.57 3.98 7.43
N TYR A 138 14.61 3.12 6.43
CA TYR A 138 15.80 2.46 5.90
C TYR A 138 15.99 2.88 4.45
N PHE A 139 17.18 3.40 4.16
CA PHE A 139 17.64 3.65 2.80
C PHE A 139 18.59 2.53 2.39
N GLN A 140 18.61 2.25 1.09
CA GLN A 140 19.58 1.31 0.54
C GLN A 140 21.01 1.85 0.71
N MET A 141 21.87 1.05 1.31
CA MET A 141 23.28 1.38 1.48
C MET A 141 24.06 1.00 0.23
N ASP A 142 25.12 1.74 -0.07
CA ASP A 142 25.96 1.41 -1.22
C ASP A 142 26.63 0.05 -1.00
N LYS A 143 26.60 -0.81 -2.03
CA LYS A 143 27.18 -2.17 -2.07
C LYS A 143 26.51 -3.23 -1.18
N HIS A 144 25.40 -2.93 -0.49
CA HIS A 144 24.65 -3.91 0.30
C HIS A 144 23.15 -3.83 0.02
N ASN A 145 22.53 -4.97 -0.29
CA ASN A 145 21.08 -5.07 -0.49
C ASN A 145 20.33 -5.20 0.85
N ASN A 146 20.62 -4.29 1.77
CA ASN A 146 20.04 -4.30 3.13
C ASN A 146 18.51 -4.26 3.12
N ILE A 147 17.89 -3.65 2.11
CA ILE A 147 16.42 -3.64 1.96
C ILE A 147 15.90 -5.07 1.72
N ARG A 148 16.52 -5.83 0.82
CA ARG A 148 16.18 -7.24 0.56
C ARG A 148 16.34 -8.05 1.85
N ASP A 149 17.45 -7.87 2.56
CA ASP A 149 17.72 -8.59 3.81
C ASP A 149 16.67 -8.30 4.90
N LEU A 150 16.22 -7.05 5.02
CA LEU A 150 15.17 -6.67 5.97
C LEU A 150 13.82 -7.33 5.64
N VAL A 151 13.44 -7.36 4.35
CA VAL A 151 12.22 -8.02 3.88
C VAL A 151 12.28 -9.52 4.15
N ARG A 152 13.37 -10.20 3.74
CA ARG A 152 13.56 -11.63 3.99
C ARG A 152 13.56 -11.98 5.46
N ARG A 153 14.27 -11.18 6.27
CA ARG A 153 14.31 -11.34 7.73
C ARG A 153 12.95 -11.14 8.38
N CYS A 154 12.10 -10.28 7.85
CA CYS A 154 10.73 -10.11 8.32
C CYS A 154 9.94 -11.41 8.12
N ILE A 155 9.97 -11.97 6.91
CA ILE A 155 9.25 -13.19 6.56
C ILE A 155 9.79 -14.39 7.35
N SER A 156 11.12 -14.49 7.46
CA SER A 156 11.79 -15.60 8.14
C SER A 156 11.55 -15.61 9.66
N ARG A 157 11.19 -14.46 10.27
CA ARG A 157 10.94 -14.32 11.71
C ARG A 157 9.46 -14.28 12.11
N ALA A 158 8.54 -14.20 11.15
CA ALA A 158 7.10 -14.24 11.44
C ALA A 158 6.72 -15.51 12.23
N SER A 159 5.89 -15.41 13.25
CA SER A 159 5.64 -16.54 14.15
C SER A 159 4.24 -17.14 14.00
N GLN A 160 3.24 -16.33 13.70
CA GLN A 160 1.83 -16.72 13.66
C GLN A 160 1.17 -16.32 12.35
N VAL A 161 1.37 -15.08 11.89
CA VAL A 161 0.68 -14.56 10.71
C VAL A 161 1.53 -13.59 9.92
N LEU A 162 1.31 -13.62 8.61
CA LEU A 162 1.90 -12.72 7.66
C LEU A 162 0.83 -12.23 6.67
N ALA A 163 0.49 -10.96 6.73
CA ALA A 163 -0.40 -10.31 5.77
C ALA A 163 0.43 -9.45 4.82
N ILE A 164 0.33 -9.69 3.52
CA ILE A 164 1.16 -9.06 2.49
C ILE A 164 0.25 -8.39 1.46
N LEU A 165 0.51 -7.12 1.18
CA LEU A 165 -0.01 -6.43 0.00
C LEU A 165 1.15 -6.18 -0.97
N MET A 166 0.99 -6.61 -2.22
CA MET A 166 2.06 -6.54 -3.22
C MET A 166 1.51 -6.22 -4.61
N ASP A 167 2.30 -5.48 -5.40
CA ASP A 167 2.01 -5.17 -6.80
C ASP A 167 2.50 -6.28 -7.75
N VAL A 168 3.77 -6.67 -7.64
CA VAL A 168 4.43 -7.69 -8.46
C VAL A 168 5.09 -8.71 -7.58
N PHE A 169 4.81 -9.99 -7.85
CA PHE A 169 5.43 -11.12 -7.15
C PHE A 169 5.97 -12.16 -8.13
N THR A 170 7.27 -12.11 -8.37
CA THR A 170 8.03 -12.97 -9.30
C THR A 170 9.39 -13.44 -8.74
N ASP A 171 9.77 -13.02 -7.53
CA ASP A 171 10.98 -13.48 -6.85
C ASP A 171 10.76 -14.83 -6.15
N VAL A 172 11.32 -15.89 -6.74
CA VAL A 172 11.26 -17.26 -6.24
C VAL A 172 11.88 -17.39 -4.85
N GLU A 173 12.92 -16.61 -4.52
CA GLU A 173 13.56 -16.72 -3.21
C GLU A 173 12.65 -16.23 -2.08
N ILE A 174 11.86 -15.17 -2.34
CA ILE A 174 10.84 -14.69 -1.41
C ILE A 174 9.68 -15.69 -1.29
N LEU A 175 9.29 -16.32 -2.41
CA LEU A 175 8.30 -17.40 -2.38
C LEU A 175 8.77 -18.57 -1.50
N CYS A 176 10.04 -18.96 -1.58
CA CYS A 176 10.63 -19.98 -0.70
C CYS A 176 10.57 -19.58 0.78
N ASP A 177 10.90 -18.33 1.13
CA ASP A 177 10.83 -17.85 2.52
C ASP A 177 9.37 -17.90 3.06
N ILE A 178 8.38 -17.59 2.21
CA ILE A 178 6.96 -17.68 2.53
C ILE A 178 6.53 -19.15 2.72
N LEU A 179 6.93 -20.04 1.81
CA LEU A 179 6.64 -21.47 1.92
C LEU A 179 7.28 -22.08 3.18
N GLU A 180 8.48 -21.64 3.54
CA GLU A 180 9.14 -22.04 4.79
C GLU A 180 8.37 -21.53 6.03
N ALA A 181 7.87 -20.30 5.99
CA ALA A 181 6.98 -19.79 7.03
C ALA A 181 5.72 -20.65 7.19
N ALA A 182 5.04 -20.91 6.08
CA ALA A 182 3.76 -21.59 6.08
C ALA A 182 3.86 -23.06 6.45
N ASN A 183 4.77 -23.79 5.79
CA ASN A 183 4.82 -25.25 5.83
C ASN A 183 5.75 -25.80 6.92
N LYS A 184 6.82 -25.08 7.31
CA LYS A 184 7.72 -25.54 8.38
C LYS A 184 7.40 -24.93 9.74
N ARG A 185 6.87 -23.71 9.79
CA ARG A 185 6.60 -22.97 11.04
C ARG A 185 5.10 -22.83 11.36
N GLY A 186 4.21 -23.21 10.44
CA GLY A 186 2.76 -23.11 10.65
C GLY A 186 2.24 -21.68 10.64
N VAL A 187 2.97 -20.75 10.02
CA VAL A 187 2.54 -19.34 9.87
C VAL A 187 1.40 -19.26 8.86
N PHE A 188 0.34 -18.54 9.18
CA PHE A 188 -0.75 -18.27 8.24
C PHE A 188 -0.39 -17.09 7.36
N VAL A 189 -0.36 -17.31 6.05
CA VAL A 189 0.04 -16.26 5.10
C VAL A 189 -1.15 -15.87 4.23
N CYS A 190 -1.43 -14.57 4.18
CA CYS A 190 -2.42 -14.00 3.26
C CYS A 190 -1.74 -12.98 2.37
N VAL A 191 -1.80 -13.20 1.06
CA VAL A 191 -1.21 -12.32 0.04
C VAL A 191 -2.32 -11.71 -0.80
N LEU A 192 -2.43 -10.39 -0.74
CA LEU A 192 -3.20 -9.58 -1.66
C LEU A 192 -2.25 -9.12 -2.77
N LEU A 193 -2.48 -9.60 -3.99
CA LEU A 193 -1.66 -9.30 -5.16
C LEU A 193 -2.45 -8.45 -6.15
N ASP A 194 -1.85 -7.37 -6.66
CA ASP A 194 -2.45 -6.59 -7.73
C ASP A 194 -2.81 -7.49 -8.93
N GLN A 195 -3.98 -7.26 -9.51
CA GLN A 195 -4.51 -8.04 -10.62
C GLN A 195 -3.56 -8.06 -11.84
N GLY A 196 -2.79 -7.00 -12.06
CA GLY A 196 -1.78 -6.92 -13.12
C GLY A 196 -0.58 -7.84 -12.89
N GLY A 197 -0.25 -8.15 -11.63
CA GLY A 197 0.86 -9.04 -11.26
C GLY A 197 0.50 -10.53 -11.28
N VAL A 198 -0.80 -10.87 -11.27
CA VAL A 198 -1.30 -12.25 -11.14
C VAL A 198 -0.76 -13.20 -12.19
N LYS A 199 -0.74 -12.78 -13.47
CA LYS A 199 -0.30 -13.65 -14.57
C LYS A 199 1.17 -14.09 -14.39
N LEU A 200 2.05 -13.14 -14.09
CA LEU A 200 3.47 -13.41 -13.89
C LEU A 200 3.72 -14.24 -12.62
N PHE A 201 2.92 -14.04 -11.58
CA PHE A 201 2.96 -14.86 -10.37
C PHE A 201 2.58 -16.32 -10.66
N GLN A 202 1.52 -16.55 -11.45
CA GLN A 202 1.14 -17.90 -11.87
C GLN A 202 2.25 -18.57 -12.69
N GLU A 203 2.83 -17.86 -13.66
CA GLU A 203 3.96 -18.38 -14.46
C GLU A 203 5.15 -18.76 -13.58
N MET A 204 5.45 -17.98 -12.52
CA MET A 204 6.48 -18.33 -11.54
C MET A 204 6.12 -19.63 -10.79
N CYS A 205 4.89 -19.74 -10.30
CA CYS A 205 4.40 -20.93 -9.61
C CYS A 205 4.47 -22.18 -10.50
N ASP A 206 4.12 -22.06 -11.79
CA ASP A 206 4.17 -23.17 -12.74
C ASP A 206 5.62 -23.60 -13.02
N LYS A 207 6.54 -22.64 -13.20
CA LYS A 207 7.98 -22.90 -13.41
C LYS A 207 8.62 -23.67 -12.26
N VAL A 208 8.21 -23.42 -11.03
CA VAL A 208 8.72 -24.10 -9.82
C VAL A 208 7.78 -25.20 -9.30
N GLN A 209 6.75 -25.57 -10.09
CA GLN A 209 5.81 -26.66 -9.80
C GLN A 209 5.10 -26.55 -8.45
N ILE A 210 4.66 -25.34 -8.08
CA ILE A 210 3.79 -25.15 -6.92
C ILE A 210 2.44 -25.81 -7.17
N SER A 211 1.94 -26.47 -6.14
CA SER A 211 0.68 -27.20 -6.16
C SER A 211 -0.10 -26.91 -4.88
N ASP A 212 -1.39 -27.23 -4.87
CA ASP A 212 -2.28 -26.93 -3.74
C ASP A 212 -1.78 -27.48 -2.40
N ILE A 213 -1.02 -28.58 -2.41
CA ILE A 213 -0.42 -29.16 -1.20
C ILE A 213 0.58 -28.22 -0.51
N HIS A 214 1.22 -27.34 -1.27
CA HIS A 214 2.19 -26.36 -0.78
C HIS A 214 1.51 -25.12 -0.21
N LEU A 215 0.24 -24.87 -0.57
CA LEU A 215 -0.51 -23.67 -0.23
C LEU A 215 -1.54 -23.89 0.89
N LYS A 216 -1.39 -24.96 1.68
CA LYS A 216 -2.34 -25.33 2.75
C LYS A 216 -2.55 -24.23 3.81
N ASN A 217 -1.52 -23.44 4.09
CA ASN A 217 -1.54 -22.31 5.03
C ASN A 217 -1.35 -20.96 4.32
N ILE A 218 -1.48 -20.92 2.99
CA ILE A 218 -1.25 -19.72 2.18
C ILE A 218 -2.53 -19.41 1.40
N SER A 219 -3.06 -18.19 1.56
CA SER A 219 -4.17 -17.67 0.76
C SER A 219 -3.64 -16.58 -0.16
N ILE A 220 -3.72 -16.78 -1.47
CA ILE A 220 -3.37 -15.75 -2.45
C ILE A 220 -4.65 -15.28 -3.12
N ARG A 221 -4.85 -13.96 -3.14
CA ARG A 221 -6.05 -13.29 -3.64
C ARG A 221 -5.65 -12.14 -4.52
N SER A 222 -6.42 -11.88 -5.56
CA SER A 222 -6.21 -10.71 -6.42
C SER A 222 -7.01 -9.51 -5.92
N VAL A 223 -6.41 -8.34 -6.04
CA VAL A 223 -7.02 -7.03 -5.75
C VAL A 223 -6.82 -6.11 -6.93
N GLU A 224 -7.76 -5.20 -7.15
CA GLU A 224 -7.68 -4.17 -8.18
C GLU A 224 -7.94 -2.81 -7.54
N GLY A 225 -7.38 -1.75 -8.13
CA GLY A 225 -7.61 -0.38 -7.68
C GLY A 225 -9.01 0.12 -8.03
N GLU A 226 -9.22 1.41 -7.81
CA GLU A 226 -10.47 2.07 -8.17
C GLU A 226 -10.81 1.90 -9.65
N VAL A 227 -12.10 1.70 -9.95
CA VAL A 227 -12.58 1.48 -11.32
C VAL A 227 -13.00 2.80 -11.94
N TYR A 228 -12.33 3.17 -13.03
CA TYR A 228 -12.80 4.25 -13.89
C TYR A 228 -13.92 3.75 -14.80
N CYS A 229 -14.97 4.54 -14.99
CA CYS A 229 -16.16 4.25 -15.79
C CYS A 229 -16.42 5.44 -16.71
N ALA A 230 -16.29 5.25 -18.02
CA ALA A 230 -16.69 6.24 -19.00
C ALA A 230 -18.22 6.31 -19.12
N LYS A 231 -18.72 7.41 -19.71
CA LYS A 231 -20.15 7.59 -20.00
C LYS A 231 -20.76 6.48 -20.87
N SER A 232 -19.96 5.84 -21.71
CA SER A 232 -20.36 4.67 -22.51
C SER A 232 -20.62 3.40 -21.69
N GLY A 233 -20.21 3.38 -20.43
CA GLY A 233 -20.18 2.19 -19.58
C GLY A 233 -18.88 1.40 -19.65
N ARG A 234 -17.92 1.73 -20.54
CA ARG A 234 -16.59 1.11 -20.57
C ARG A 234 -15.82 1.42 -19.30
N LYS A 235 -15.00 0.45 -18.86
CA LYS A 235 -14.30 0.55 -17.57
C LYS A 235 -12.87 0.11 -17.66
N PHE A 236 -12.01 0.65 -16.81
CA PHE A 236 -10.71 0.08 -16.50
C PHE A 236 -10.44 0.19 -15.00
N ALA A 237 -9.65 -0.73 -14.44
CA ALA A 237 -9.26 -0.69 -13.03
C ALA A 237 -7.88 -0.05 -12.87
N GLY A 238 -7.71 0.75 -11.82
CA GLY A 238 -6.39 1.24 -11.40
C GLY A 238 -5.50 0.11 -10.86
N GLN A 239 -4.20 0.35 -10.82
CA GLN A 239 -3.24 -0.56 -10.18
C GLN A 239 -3.13 -0.28 -8.68
N ILE A 240 -2.97 -1.33 -7.88
CA ILE A 240 -2.56 -1.21 -6.49
C ILE A 240 -1.04 -1.00 -6.44
N GLN A 241 -0.62 0.24 -6.18
CA GLN A 241 0.80 0.58 -6.03
C GLN A 241 1.32 0.43 -4.59
N GLU A 242 0.41 0.25 -3.63
CA GLU A 242 0.72 0.09 -2.21
C GLU A 242 1.42 -1.25 -1.96
N LYS A 243 2.47 -1.21 -1.14
CA LYS A 243 3.27 -2.39 -0.79
C LYS A 243 3.55 -2.38 0.69
N PHE A 244 3.11 -3.42 1.40
CA PHE A 244 3.45 -3.61 2.79
C PHE A 244 3.32 -5.05 3.27
N ILE A 245 4.01 -5.35 4.36
CA ILE A 245 4.01 -6.63 5.06
C ILE A 245 3.67 -6.35 6.51
N ILE A 246 2.59 -6.94 7.02
CA ILE A 246 2.22 -6.95 8.44
C ILE A 246 2.65 -8.30 9.02
N SER A 247 3.60 -8.28 9.96
CA SER A 247 4.09 -9.48 10.64
C SER A 247 3.53 -9.56 12.05
N ASP A 248 2.85 -10.67 12.37
CA ASP A 248 2.34 -11.02 13.70
C ASP A 248 1.45 -9.94 14.37
N TRP A 249 0.92 -8.99 13.59
CA TRP A 249 0.28 -7.76 14.10
C TRP A 249 1.15 -7.03 15.15
N ARG A 250 2.47 -7.04 14.95
CA ARG A 250 3.43 -6.32 15.81
C ARG A 250 4.06 -5.15 15.10
N PHE A 251 4.43 -5.35 13.84
CA PHE A 251 5.05 -4.31 13.04
C PHE A 251 4.71 -4.47 11.56
N VAL A 252 4.86 -3.37 10.84
CA VAL A 252 4.68 -3.29 9.40
C VAL A 252 5.99 -2.90 8.74
N LEU A 253 6.31 -3.51 7.62
CA LEU A 253 7.29 -2.99 6.65
C LEU A 253 6.54 -2.48 5.42
N SER A 254 6.79 -1.25 5.01
CA SER A 254 6.18 -0.65 3.82
C SER A 254 7.20 0.18 3.05
N GLY A 255 7.14 0.20 1.72
CA GLY A 255 8.14 0.90 0.92
C GLY A 255 7.99 0.68 -0.59
N SER A 256 9.09 0.90 -1.32
CA SER A 256 9.11 0.78 -2.78
C SER A 256 9.48 -0.63 -3.29
N TYR A 257 9.86 -1.54 -2.39
CA TYR A 257 10.38 -2.87 -2.75
C TYR A 257 9.25 -3.81 -3.19
N SER A 258 9.16 -4.09 -4.49
CA SER A 258 8.32 -5.17 -5.03
C SER A 258 9.04 -6.52 -4.94
N PHE A 259 8.29 -7.63 -4.92
CA PHE A 259 8.87 -8.98 -4.89
C PHE A 259 9.32 -9.42 -6.28
N SER A 260 10.31 -8.71 -6.84
CA SER A 260 10.94 -9.03 -8.12
C SER A 260 12.46 -9.16 -7.95
N TRP A 261 13.08 -9.94 -8.82
CA TRP A 261 14.53 -10.05 -8.86
C TRP A 261 15.21 -8.68 -9.05
N LEU A 262 14.63 -7.79 -9.86
CA LEU A 262 15.17 -6.46 -10.12
C LEU A 262 15.16 -5.57 -8.86
N CYS A 263 14.10 -5.60 -8.07
CA CYS A 263 14.05 -4.89 -6.78
C CYS A 263 15.10 -5.41 -5.79
N GLY A 264 15.41 -6.71 -5.85
CA GLY A 264 16.40 -7.35 -4.99
C GLY A 264 17.86 -7.03 -5.34
N HIS A 265 18.16 -6.58 -6.56
CA HIS A 265 19.53 -6.52 -7.06
C HIS A 265 19.93 -5.21 -7.75
N VAL A 266 19.02 -4.53 -8.45
CA VAL A 266 19.36 -3.38 -9.28
C VAL A 266 18.65 -2.09 -8.89
N HIS A 267 17.39 -2.16 -8.44
CA HIS A 267 16.65 -0.96 -8.07
C HIS A 267 17.05 -0.45 -6.68
N ARG A 268 17.15 0.87 -6.55
CA ARG A 268 17.36 1.54 -5.27
C ARG A 268 16.03 1.72 -4.55
N ASN A 269 15.86 1.06 -3.41
CA ASN A 269 14.61 1.04 -2.67
C ASN A 269 14.67 1.80 -1.34
N ILE A 270 13.50 2.23 -0.87
CA ILE A 270 13.26 2.75 0.48
C ILE A 270 12.32 1.81 1.23
N LEU A 271 12.53 1.65 2.53
CA LEU A 271 11.68 0.83 3.39
C LEU A 271 11.43 1.56 4.72
N SER A 272 10.21 1.49 5.21
CA SER A 272 9.76 2.08 6.48
C SER A 272 9.20 0.98 7.37
N LYS A 273 9.69 0.91 8.61
CA LYS A 273 9.15 0.04 9.66
C LYS A 273 8.25 0.85 10.59
N PHE A 274 7.02 0.38 10.80
CA PHE A 274 6.07 0.94 11.75
C PHE A 274 5.77 -0.07 12.86
N THR A 275 5.65 0.40 14.11
CA THR A 275 5.23 -0.41 15.28
C THR A 275 4.15 0.32 16.06
N GLY A 276 3.53 -0.35 17.03
CA GLY A 276 2.50 0.25 17.90
C GLY A 276 1.23 0.63 17.14
N GLN A 277 0.49 1.61 17.64
CA GLN A 277 -0.82 2.00 17.09
C GLN A 277 -0.79 2.39 15.60
N ALA A 278 0.35 2.80 15.05
CA ALA A 278 0.47 3.06 13.61
C ALA A 278 0.14 1.84 12.73
N VAL A 279 0.27 0.62 13.26
CA VAL A 279 -0.07 -0.64 12.58
C VAL A 279 -1.58 -0.77 12.34
N GLU A 280 -2.41 -0.11 13.17
CA GLU A 280 -3.88 -0.16 13.06
C GLU A 280 -4.38 0.33 11.71
N LEU A 281 -3.82 1.44 11.19
CA LEU A 281 -4.19 1.98 9.88
C LEU A 281 -3.85 1.02 8.73
N PHE A 282 -2.75 0.29 8.84
CA PHE A 282 -2.38 -0.74 7.85
C PHE A 282 -3.27 -1.97 7.95
N ASP A 283 -3.70 -2.36 9.15
CA ASP A 283 -4.67 -3.44 9.35
C ASP A 283 -6.03 -3.06 8.75
N GLU A 284 -6.54 -1.86 9.02
CA GLU A 284 -7.78 -1.35 8.40
C GLU A 284 -7.71 -1.35 6.88
N GLU A 285 -6.61 -0.84 6.33
CA GLU A 285 -6.36 -0.83 4.89
C GLU A 285 -6.30 -2.25 4.30
N PHE A 286 -5.59 -3.17 4.96
CA PHE A 286 -5.54 -4.57 4.54
C PHE A 286 -6.93 -5.21 4.54
N ARG A 287 -7.73 -4.99 5.59
CA ARG A 287 -9.10 -5.52 5.68
C ARG A 287 -10.01 -4.96 4.59
N ARG A 288 -9.88 -3.66 4.30
CA ARG A 288 -10.62 -2.98 3.23
C ARG A 288 -10.33 -3.60 1.86
N LEU A 289 -9.06 -3.79 1.52
CA LEU A 289 -8.65 -4.44 0.27
C LEU A 289 -9.00 -5.93 0.25
N TYR A 290 -8.94 -6.60 1.40
CA TYR A 290 -9.32 -8.00 1.54
C TYR A 290 -10.81 -8.21 1.23
N ALA A 291 -11.69 -7.32 1.68
CA ALA A 291 -13.13 -7.41 1.44
C ALA A 291 -13.50 -7.34 -0.06
N SER A 292 -12.75 -6.59 -0.88
CA SER A 292 -12.95 -6.51 -2.33
C SER A 292 -12.12 -7.52 -3.14
N SER A 293 -11.28 -8.32 -2.48
CA SER A 293 -10.36 -9.24 -3.16
C SER A 293 -11.02 -10.51 -3.67
N LYS A 294 -10.52 -11.05 -4.79
CA LYS A 294 -11.01 -12.29 -5.42
C LYS A 294 -10.05 -13.45 -5.11
N PRO A 295 -10.52 -14.64 -4.71
CA PRO A 295 -9.64 -15.77 -4.44
C PRO A 295 -8.90 -16.18 -5.73
N LEU A 296 -7.58 -16.38 -5.64
CA LEU A 296 -6.77 -16.84 -6.76
C LEU A 296 -6.35 -18.31 -6.58
N MET A 297 -5.53 -18.59 -5.57
CA MET A 297 -4.99 -19.93 -5.31
C MET A 297 -4.75 -20.18 -3.82
N GLY A 298 -4.61 -21.46 -3.47
CA GLY A 298 -4.37 -21.91 -2.11
C GLY A 298 -5.64 -21.91 -1.27
N LEU A 299 -5.49 -21.53 -0.01
CA LEU A 299 -6.51 -21.64 1.00
C LEU A 299 -7.68 -20.68 0.70
N LYS A 300 -8.76 -21.22 0.12
CA LYS A 300 -10.01 -20.49 -0.20
C LYS A 300 -10.69 -19.94 1.05
N SER A 301 -10.48 -20.61 2.19
CA SER A 301 -10.91 -20.19 3.51
C SER A 301 -9.87 -20.57 4.58
N PRO A 302 -9.08 -19.61 5.10
CA PRO A 302 -8.27 -19.80 6.29
C PRO A 302 -9.04 -20.49 7.41
N ARG A 303 -8.66 -21.73 7.70
CA ARG A 303 -9.26 -22.48 8.81
C ARG A 303 -8.81 -21.85 10.12
N LEU A 304 -9.74 -21.78 11.08
CA LEU A 304 -9.49 -21.42 12.47
C LEU A 304 -8.25 -22.15 12.99
N VAL A 305 -7.18 -21.41 13.20
CA VAL A 305 -6.02 -21.89 13.96
C VAL A 305 -6.43 -21.78 15.41
N ALA A 306 -6.67 -22.91 16.06
CA ALA A 306 -6.66 -22.91 17.51
C ALA A 306 -5.30 -22.37 17.97
N PRO A 307 -5.22 -21.49 18.99
CA PRO A 307 -3.94 -21.04 19.49
C PRO A 307 -3.12 -22.27 19.85
N PHE A 308 -1.94 -22.42 19.22
CA PHE A 308 -0.98 -23.44 19.63
C PHE A 308 -0.65 -23.18 21.09
N GLN A 309 -1.18 -24.03 21.96
CA GLN A 309 -0.75 -24.13 23.35
C GLN A 309 0.76 -24.38 23.32
N PRO A 310 1.58 -23.59 24.04
CA PRO A 310 2.99 -23.93 24.18
C PRO A 310 3.05 -25.33 24.77
N ASN A 311 3.75 -26.22 24.07
CA ASN A 311 3.88 -27.62 24.42
C ASN A 311 4.36 -27.71 25.88
N LYS A 312 3.45 -28.01 26.81
CA LYS A 312 3.81 -28.37 28.18
C LYS A 312 4.52 -29.72 28.04
N GLY A 313 5.84 -29.71 28.21
CA GLY A 313 6.64 -30.93 28.24
C GLY A 313 6.07 -31.92 29.27
N PRO A 314 6.31 -33.23 29.10
CA PRO A 314 5.71 -34.25 29.95
C PRO A 314 6.05 -33.99 31.42
N GLU A 315 5.00 -33.85 32.23
CA GLU A 315 5.08 -33.77 33.69
C GLU A 315 5.78 -35.05 34.21
N ALA A 316 7.01 -34.88 34.70
CA ALA A 316 7.66 -35.88 35.55
C ALA A 316 7.00 -35.87 36.94
N PRO A 317 6.82 -37.02 37.59
CA PRO A 317 6.09 -37.13 38.84
C PRO A 317 6.84 -36.39 39.97
N ASN A 318 6.09 -35.57 40.70
CA ASN A 318 6.55 -34.73 41.81
C ASN A 318 7.31 -35.52 42.88
N GLY A 319 8.63 -35.34 42.89
CA GLY A 319 9.51 -35.62 44.02
C GLY A 319 9.73 -34.34 44.84
N ARG A 320 8.99 -34.27 45.95
CA ARG A 320 9.11 -33.37 47.11
C ARG A 320 10.56 -32.89 47.38
N LEU A 321 10.77 -31.58 47.52
CA LEU A 321 11.43 -30.91 48.67
C LEU A 321 11.59 -29.39 48.44
N SER A 322 11.32 -28.66 49.51
CA SER A 322 11.18 -27.21 49.66
C SER A 322 12.48 -26.42 49.47
N GLY A 323 12.36 -25.17 48.99
CA GLY A 323 13.47 -24.20 49.03
C GLY A 323 13.14 -22.88 48.34
N THR A 324 12.87 -21.87 49.16
CA THR A 324 12.56 -20.45 48.90
C THR A 324 13.59 -19.70 48.04
N SER A 325 13.14 -18.82 47.13
CA SER A 325 13.31 -17.34 47.19
C SER A 325 13.29 -16.65 45.82
N ASP A 326 12.72 -15.44 45.87
CA ASP A 326 12.39 -14.51 44.80
C ASP A 326 13.56 -14.04 43.92
N SER A 327 13.29 -13.81 42.62
CA SER A 327 13.86 -12.66 41.90
C SER A 327 13.13 -12.38 40.59
N ALA A 328 12.71 -11.13 40.46
CA ALA A 328 12.07 -10.52 39.30
C ALA A 328 12.96 -10.57 38.05
N SER A 329 12.36 -10.77 36.87
CA SER A 329 13.05 -10.59 35.59
C SER A 329 12.29 -9.61 34.69
N ASP A 330 13.04 -8.61 34.25
CA ASP A 330 12.67 -7.54 33.33
C ASP A 330 12.24 -8.06 31.95
N ARG A 331 11.06 -7.65 31.50
CA ARG A 331 10.63 -7.80 30.11
C ARG A 331 11.29 -6.72 29.24
N THR A 332 12.49 -7.01 28.75
CA THR A 332 13.14 -6.22 27.69
C THR A 332 12.66 -6.72 26.32
N SER A 333 11.97 -5.87 25.56
CA SER A 333 11.55 -6.18 24.18
C SER A 333 12.77 -6.24 23.26
N SER A 334 13.09 -7.44 22.78
CA SER A 334 14.15 -7.64 21.79
C SER A 334 13.68 -7.12 20.42
N ASN A 335 14.37 -6.12 19.89
CA ASN A 335 14.08 -5.54 18.57
C ASN A 335 14.59 -6.52 17.49
N PRO A 336 13.75 -7.08 16.59
CA PRO A 336 14.17 -8.13 15.65
C PRO A 336 15.13 -7.65 14.54
N PHE A 337 15.51 -6.37 14.52
CA PHE A 337 16.42 -5.81 13.51
C PHE A 337 17.74 -5.30 14.07
N SER A 338 17.96 -5.36 15.39
CA SER A 338 19.24 -4.99 15.99
C SER A 338 20.24 -6.15 15.90
N SER A 339 20.84 -6.33 14.72
CA SER A 339 22.13 -7.00 14.58
C SER A 339 22.88 -6.39 13.39
N LEU A 340 23.51 -5.23 13.62
CA LEU A 340 24.67 -4.84 12.82
C LEU A 340 25.82 -5.75 13.29
N SER A 341 26.13 -6.76 12.50
CA SER A 341 27.32 -7.59 12.70
C SER A 341 28.53 -6.80 12.21
N THR A 342 29.12 -6.02 13.11
CA THR A 342 30.50 -5.58 12.98
C THR A 342 31.39 -6.82 13.10
N GLY A 343 32.02 -7.23 12.00
CA GLY A 343 32.95 -8.36 12.00
C GLY A 343 34.21 -8.02 12.79
N SER A 344 34.30 -8.54 14.02
CA SER A 344 35.53 -8.56 14.81
C SER A 344 36.18 -9.93 14.72
N ASN A 345 37.40 -9.94 14.19
CA ASN A 345 38.32 -11.07 14.05
C ASN A 345 38.52 -11.85 15.35
N ALA A 346 38.57 -13.19 15.25
CA ALA A 346 39.11 -14.06 16.28
C ALA A 346 40.12 -15.06 15.66
N HIS A 347 41.38 -14.85 16.05
CA HIS A 347 42.48 -15.80 16.20
C HIS A 347 42.68 -17.01 15.26
N ASN A 348 43.70 -16.87 14.41
CA ASN A 348 44.91 -17.73 14.27
C ASN A 348 44.84 -19.17 14.78
N GLN A 349 45.00 -20.11 13.84
CA GLN A 349 46.09 -21.11 13.80
C GLN A 349 46.00 -21.95 12.51
N SER A 350 46.97 -21.80 11.59
CA SER A 350 47.44 -22.87 10.69
C SER A 350 48.44 -22.31 9.66
N LEU A 351 49.69 -22.74 9.84
CA LEU A 351 50.86 -22.79 8.95
C LEU A 351 50.63 -22.62 7.43
N SER A 352 51.46 -21.78 6.78
CA SER A 352 52.43 -22.17 5.70
C SER A 352 52.89 -20.96 4.86
N THR A 353 54.15 -20.56 5.08
CA THR A 353 55.18 -20.07 4.12
C THR A 353 54.77 -19.43 2.78
N SER A 354 54.99 -18.13 2.62
CA SER A 354 56.01 -17.54 1.69
C SER A 354 55.83 -16.01 1.55
N SER A 355 56.93 -15.37 1.16
CA SER A 355 57.37 -14.00 1.42
C SER A 355 57.01 -12.95 0.35
N GLY A 356 56.76 -11.71 0.76
CA GLY A 356 56.75 -10.51 -0.09
C GLY A 356 56.50 -9.20 0.71
N PRO A 357 57.34 -8.15 0.62
CA PRO A 357 57.36 -7.06 1.60
C PRO A 357 56.53 -5.81 1.25
N SER A 358 55.85 -5.29 2.27
CA SER A 358 55.80 -3.90 2.78
C SER A 358 55.54 -2.69 1.86
N SER A 359 54.46 -1.94 2.17
CA SER A 359 54.40 -0.46 2.14
C SER A 359 53.31 0.06 3.11
N PRO A 360 53.45 1.27 3.72
CA PRO A 360 52.86 1.60 5.01
C PRO A 360 51.60 2.50 4.99
N LEU A 361 50.96 2.56 6.17
CA LEU A 361 49.72 3.23 6.58
C LEU A 361 49.57 4.72 6.19
N ALA A 362 48.31 5.14 6.00
CA ALA A 362 47.82 6.51 6.24
C ALA A 362 46.66 6.48 7.28
N PRO A 363 46.51 7.50 8.14
CA PRO A 363 45.71 7.43 9.38
C PRO A 363 44.23 7.81 9.21
N ILE A 364 43.37 7.19 10.03
CA ILE A 364 41.94 7.43 10.19
C ILE A 364 41.71 8.63 11.15
N PRO A 365 40.85 9.62 10.85
CA PRO A 365 40.43 10.63 11.81
C PRO A 365 39.23 10.16 12.68
N PRO A 366 39.09 10.66 13.92
CA PRO A 366 38.25 10.04 14.95
C PRO A 366 36.75 10.38 14.83
N THR A 367 35.94 9.41 15.26
CA THR A 367 34.49 9.46 15.48
C THR A 367 34.07 10.50 16.54
N VAL A 368 33.07 11.32 16.19
CA VAL A 368 32.40 12.30 17.07
C VAL A 368 31.47 11.58 18.08
N PRO A 369 31.45 11.97 19.37
CA PRO A 369 30.63 11.31 20.38
C PRO A 369 29.17 11.77 20.37
N ARG A 370 28.29 10.81 20.67
CA ARG A 370 26.83 10.84 20.74
C ARG A 370 26.33 11.70 21.92
N LEU A 371 25.56 12.76 21.61
CA LEU A 371 24.80 13.54 22.60
C LEU A 371 23.61 12.72 23.15
N GLN A 372 23.57 12.55 24.47
CA GLN A 372 22.41 12.06 25.24
C GLN A 372 21.46 13.24 25.53
N PRO A 373 20.12 13.07 25.43
CA PRO A 373 19.18 14.06 25.95
C PRO A 373 18.89 13.80 27.44
N TYR A 374 18.92 14.88 28.21
CA TYR A 374 18.60 14.95 29.63
C TYR A 374 17.19 14.45 29.97
N HIS A 375 17.11 13.68 31.06
CA HIS A 375 15.87 13.41 31.79
C HIS A 375 15.44 14.64 32.60
N SER A 376 14.17 15.00 32.52
CA SER A 376 13.49 15.76 33.58
C SER A 376 12.15 15.13 33.87
N THR A 377 12.02 14.65 35.10
CA THR A 377 10.88 13.96 35.68
C THR A 377 9.90 14.93 36.36
N ARG A 378 8.60 14.63 36.18
CA ARG A 378 7.53 14.53 37.20
C ARG A 378 6.56 15.70 37.47
N ARG A 379 5.26 15.33 37.35
CA ARG A 379 4.03 15.68 38.13
C ARG A 379 3.44 17.10 37.96
N ALA A 380 2.13 17.34 37.98
CA ALA A 380 0.93 16.52 38.29
C ALA A 380 -0.36 17.16 37.69
N VAL A 381 -1.31 16.29 37.28
CA VAL A 381 -2.78 16.28 37.47
C VAL A 381 -3.59 17.59 37.45
N ALA A 382 -4.60 17.69 36.56
CA ALA A 382 -6.07 17.74 36.83
C ALA A 382 -6.87 18.06 35.51
N PRO A 383 -8.23 18.00 35.43
CA PRO A 383 -8.96 17.16 34.47
C PRO A 383 -9.74 17.93 33.37
N GLN A 384 -10.20 17.20 32.36
CA GLN A 384 -11.00 17.69 31.22
C GLN A 384 -12.43 18.13 31.62
N PRO A 385 -13.05 19.07 30.88
CA PRO A 385 -14.49 19.16 30.76
C PRO A 385 -15.01 18.63 29.41
N LEU A 386 -16.09 17.86 29.51
CA LEU A 386 -16.92 17.32 28.43
C LEU A 386 -17.50 18.45 27.55
N LEU A 387 -17.41 18.29 26.23
CA LEU A 387 -18.09 19.14 25.25
C LEU A 387 -19.16 18.33 24.52
N VAL A 388 -20.41 18.67 24.83
CA VAL A 388 -21.63 18.24 24.12
C VAL A 388 -21.82 19.16 22.90
N PRO A 389 -22.13 18.67 21.68
CA PRO A 389 -22.54 19.55 20.60
C PRO A 389 -24.07 19.70 20.55
N MET A 390 -24.53 20.94 20.77
CA MET A 390 -25.88 21.40 20.44
C MET A 390 -26.09 21.46 18.92
N ARG A 391 -27.25 20.99 18.45
CA ARG A 391 -27.81 21.27 17.11
C ARG A 391 -28.30 22.72 17.02
N PRO A 392 -28.28 23.31 15.81
CA PRO A 392 -29.39 24.19 15.44
C PRO A 392 -29.99 23.90 14.06
N HIS A 393 -31.32 23.84 14.09
CA HIS A 393 -32.39 24.16 13.14
C HIS A 393 -32.19 24.24 11.61
N GLU A 394 -33.22 23.68 10.96
CA GLU A 394 -33.62 23.69 9.56
C GLU A 394 -33.72 25.08 8.92
N GLY A 395 -33.34 25.13 7.64
CA GLY A 395 -33.68 26.17 6.68
C GLY A 395 -33.23 25.75 5.27
N ALA A 396 -34.17 25.28 4.45
CA ALA A 396 -33.96 25.00 3.02
C ALA A 396 -33.72 26.32 2.24
N PRO A 397 -33.10 26.33 1.03
CA PRO A 397 -33.80 25.86 -0.17
C PRO A 397 -32.95 25.26 -1.32
N ALA A 398 -33.70 24.71 -2.28
CA ALA A 398 -33.42 24.57 -3.73
C ALA A 398 -32.68 23.33 -4.26
N PRO A 399 -33.32 22.56 -5.18
CA PRO A 399 -32.78 21.33 -5.77
C PRO A 399 -32.07 21.63 -7.10
N TYR A 400 -30.90 21.03 -7.36
CA TYR A 400 -30.39 20.62 -8.69
C TYR A 400 -28.96 20.11 -8.54
N SER A 401 -28.77 18.79 -8.63
CA SER A 401 -27.69 18.13 -9.38
C SER A 401 -27.65 16.65 -8.99
N SER A 402 -28.34 15.85 -9.79
CA SER A 402 -28.15 14.41 -9.85
C SER A 402 -26.93 14.11 -10.72
N LEU A 403 -25.96 13.37 -10.19
CA LEU A 403 -25.46 12.11 -10.77
C LEU A 403 -24.29 11.59 -9.92
N MET A 404 -24.44 10.32 -9.56
CA MET A 404 -23.62 9.53 -8.66
C MET A 404 -22.21 9.25 -9.21
N ALA A 405 -21.32 8.93 -8.26
CA ALA A 405 -20.03 8.27 -8.41
C ALA A 405 -18.91 9.11 -9.04
N TYR A 406 -18.18 9.87 -8.21
CA TYR A 406 -16.72 9.99 -8.22
C TYR A 406 -16.29 10.78 -6.98
N ARG A 407 -15.75 10.10 -5.97
CA ARG A 407 -15.00 10.75 -4.87
C ARG A 407 -13.82 9.87 -4.49
N PRO A 408 -12.57 10.25 -4.81
CA PRO A 408 -11.42 9.62 -4.19
C PRO A 408 -11.33 10.12 -2.75
N THR A 409 -11.75 9.28 -1.81
CA THR A 409 -11.59 9.57 -0.37
C THR A 409 -10.19 9.15 0.04
N ARG A 410 -9.17 9.97 -0.25
CA ARG A 410 -7.84 9.84 0.38
C ARG A 410 -7.13 11.20 0.48
N LEU A 411 -7.60 12.02 1.41
CA LEU A 411 -6.83 13.14 1.98
C LEU A 411 -7.17 13.24 3.47
N GLN A 412 -6.43 12.51 4.31
CA GLN A 412 -6.30 12.86 5.73
C GLN A 412 -4.89 12.52 6.24
N LEU A 413 -3.87 13.03 5.57
CA LEU A 413 -2.53 13.19 6.16
C LEU A 413 -2.30 14.66 6.51
N GLN A 414 -3.20 15.22 7.30
CA GLN A 414 -3.05 16.55 7.90
C GLN A 414 -3.62 16.57 9.32
N GLN A 415 -3.28 15.57 10.14
CA GLN A 415 -3.62 15.59 11.57
C GLN A 415 -2.65 14.76 12.43
N LEU A 416 -1.35 14.82 12.10
CA LEU A 416 -0.27 14.39 13.01
C LEU A 416 0.76 15.51 13.03
N GLY A 417 0.72 16.32 14.10
CA GLY A 417 1.50 17.55 14.29
C GLY A 417 3.01 17.33 14.43
N LEU A 418 3.66 16.93 13.35
CA LEU A 418 5.11 16.74 13.26
C LEU A 418 5.65 17.43 11.99
N VAL A 419 5.56 18.75 11.93
CA VAL A 419 6.33 19.55 10.96
C VAL A 419 7.29 20.44 11.74
N PRO A 420 8.60 20.15 11.74
CA PRO A 420 9.59 21.12 12.15
C PRO A 420 9.64 22.21 11.07
N ARG A 421 9.21 23.44 11.41
CA ARG A 421 9.56 24.63 10.63
C ARG A 421 11.08 24.78 10.66
N VAL A 422 11.75 24.45 9.56
CA VAL A 422 13.12 24.90 9.32
C VAL A 422 13.14 25.70 8.03
N THR A 423 13.27 27.01 8.19
CA THR A 423 13.51 27.98 7.11
C THR A 423 14.98 27.90 6.71
N HIS A 424 15.28 27.43 5.50
CA HIS A 424 16.59 27.61 4.87
C HIS A 424 16.43 28.37 3.55
N PRO A 425 17.12 29.52 3.36
CA PRO A 425 17.11 30.23 2.10
C PRO A 425 18.17 29.62 1.18
N TRP A 426 17.75 28.95 0.12
CA TRP A 426 18.65 28.62 -0.99
C TRP A 426 18.55 29.71 -2.06
N ARG A 427 19.62 30.51 -2.21
CA ARG A 427 19.86 31.36 -3.38
C ARG A 427 20.48 30.51 -4.50
N PRO A 428 20.08 30.65 -5.77
CA PRO A 428 20.84 30.14 -6.89
C PRO A 428 21.86 31.20 -7.34
N PHE A 429 23.14 30.89 -7.27
CA PHE A 429 24.19 31.55 -8.05
C PHE A 429 24.72 30.51 -9.03
N LEU A 430 24.49 30.70 -10.33
CA LEU A 430 25.42 30.30 -11.38
C LEU A 430 25.16 31.24 -12.57
N GLN A 431 25.95 32.32 -12.60
CA GLN A 431 26.17 33.16 -13.76
C GLN A 431 27.01 32.35 -14.75
N ALA A 432 26.46 32.08 -15.93
CA ALA A 432 27.22 31.72 -17.10
C ALA A 432 27.33 32.98 -17.97
N LEU A 433 28.55 33.42 -18.28
CA LEU A 433 28.86 34.31 -19.39
C LEU A 433 30.19 33.84 -20.01
N PRO A 434 30.32 33.84 -21.35
CA PRO A 434 31.43 33.20 -22.05
C PRO A 434 32.53 34.19 -22.48
N HIS A 435 33.65 33.60 -22.90
CA HIS A 435 34.71 34.11 -23.79
C HIS A 435 36.03 34.61 -23.17
N PHE A 436 37.09 34.00 -23.71
CA PHE A 436 38.55 34.20 -23.60
C PHE A 436 39.27 33.62 -22.39
#